data_AF-A0A1U7M4M7-F1
#
_entry.id   AF-A0A1U7M4M7-F1
#
_cell.length_a   1.000
_cell.length_b   1.000
_cell.length_c   1.000
_cell.angle_alpha   90.00
_cell.angle_beta   90.00
_cell.angle_gamma   90.00
#
_symmetry.space_group_name_H-M   'P 1'
#
loop_
_entity.id
_entity.type
_entity.pdbx_description
1 polymer ?
#
loop_
_entity_poly.entity_id
_entity_poly.type
_entity_poly.pdbx_seq_one_letter_code
_entity_poly.pdbx_strand_id
1 'polypeptide(L)'
;MIYVFEGGSIVYDESVLTKEDKARAVAVESLPVQETPVGKTPLIKADKKTNKVWWEYIDSPQYIEYKEITSEIEGLQQALAEVTLMMMGGE
;
A
#
# COMPACT_ATOMS: atom_id res chain seq x y z
N MET A 1 22.34 -2.94 12.84
CA MET A 1 21.77 -4.03 12.03
C MET A 1 20.26 -3.96 12.16
N ILE A 2 19.51 -4.07 11.06
CA ILE A 2 18.04 -4.02 11.06
C ILE A 2 17.49 -5.45 11.03
N TYR A 3 16.54 -5.76 11.89
CA TYR A 3 15.91 -7.07 11.96
C TYR A 3 14.48 -6.99 11.41
N VAL A 4 14.21 -7.74 10.35
CA VAL A 4 12.90 -7.80 9.72
C VAL A 4 12.30 -9.19 9.92
N PHE A 5 11.09 -9.24 10.45
CA PHE A 5 10.35 -10.46 10.71
C PHE A 5 9.41 -10.78 9.56
N GLU A 6 9.09 -12.07 9.36
CA GLU A 6 8.17 -12.51 8.30
C GLU A 6 6.75 -11.92 8.45
N GLY A 7 6.37 -11.48 9.65
CA GLY A 7 5.14 -10.75 9.94
C GLY A 7 5.15 -9.27 9.54
N GLY A 8 6.25 -8.76 9.00
CA GLY A 8 6.40 -7.35 8.59
C GLY A 8 6.86 -6.41 9.69
N SER A 9 7.22 -6.92 10.87
CA SER A 9 7.79 -6.11 11.96
C SER A 9 9.25 -5.78 11.65
N ILE A 10 9.62 -4.51 11.81
CA ILE A 10 11.00 -4.02 11.67
C ILE A 10 11.49 -3.59 13.05
N VAL A 11 12.63 -4.12 13.47
CA VAL A 11 13.26 -3.80 14.74
C VAL A 11 14.68 -3.28 14.47
N TYR A 12 14.93 -2.04 14.91
CA TYR A 12 16.21 -1.37 14.74
C TYR A 12 17.14 -1.57 15.95
N ASP A 13 16.57 -1.74 17.14
CA ASP A 13 17.31 -1.97 18.36
C ASP A 13 17.51 -3.48 18.59
N GLU A 14 18.75 -3.93 18.72
CA GLU A 14 19.02 -5.35 18.89
C GLU A 14 18.93 -5.82 20.35
N SER A 15 18.86 -4.89 21.31
CA SER A 15 18.87 -5.15 22.75
C SER A 15 17.51 -5.63 23.22
N VAL A 16 16.44 -5.24 22.50
CA VAL A 16 15.07 -5.74 22.73
C VAL A 16 14.84 -7.15 22.17
N LEU A 17 15.79 -7.71 21.41
CA LEU A 17 15.66 -9.02 20.78
C LEU A 17 16.41 -10.10 21.55
N THR A 18 15.71 -11.20 21.87
CA THR A 18 16.36 -12.40 22.38
C THR A 18 17.17 -13.11 21.28
N LYS A 19 18.02 -14.06 21.67
CA LYS A 19 18.75 -14.90 20.69
C LYS A 19 17.79 -15.67 19.76
N GLU A 20 16.65 -16.10 20.29
CA GLU A 20 15.62 -16.82 19.54
C GLU A 20 14.91 -15.88 18.56
N ASP A 21 14.67 -14.62 18.92
CA ASP A 21 14.11 -13.62 18.01
C ASP A 21 15.06 -13.30 16.86
N LYS A 22 16.35 -13.13 17.17
CA LYS A 22 17.40 -12.92 16.16
C LYS A 22 17.52 -14.12 15.22
N ALA A 23 17.25 -15.34 15.69
CA ALA A 23 17.23 -16.53 14.86
C ALA A 23 16.05 -16.57 13.88
N ARG A 24 14.91 -15.94 14.23
CA ARG A 24 13.70 -15.89 13.39
C ARG A 24 13.68 -14.70 12.44
N ALA A 25 14.37 -13.62 12.78
CA ALA A 25 14.44 -12.42 11.95
C ALA A 25 15.49 -12.53 10.83
N VAL A 26 15.24 -11.82 9.73
CA VAL A 26 16.24 -11.55 8.70
C VAL A 26 17.00 -10.29 9.09
N ALA A 27 18.32 -10.43 9.26
CA ALA A 27 19.20 -9.32 9.60
C ALA A 27 19.75 -8.68 8.32
N VAL A 28 19.48 -7.40 8.11
CA VAL A 28 19.97 -6.62 6.96
C VAL A 28 20.67 -5.35 7.44
N GLU A 29 21.62 -4.85 6.65
CA GLU A 29 22.29 -3.57 6.95
C GLU A 29 21.41 -2.38 6.58
N SER A 30 20.67 -2.51 5.49
CA SER A 30 19.74 -1.50 4.99
C SER A 30 18.47 -2.17 4.46
N LEU A 31 17.35 -1.46 4.54
CA LEU A 31 16.10 -1.89 3.92
C LEU A 31 16.15 -1.63 2.41
N PRO A 32 15.48 -2.47 1.60
CA PRO A 32 15.31 -2.18 0.17
C PRO A 32 14.65 -0.82 -0.02
N VAL A 33 14.96 -0.15 -1.14
CA VAL A 33 14.35 1.14 -1.47
C VAL A 33 12.85 0.96 -1.59
N GLN A 34 12.12 1.77 -0.84
CA GLN A 34 10.66 1.79 -0.85
C GLN A 34 10.19 2.70 -1.98
N GLU A 35 9.38 2.17 -2.88
CA GLU A 35 8.68 2.94 -3.89
C GLU A 35 7.33 3.41 -3.34
N THR A 36 6.76 4.44 -3.95
CA THR A 36 5.43 4.97 -3.59
C THR A 36 4.50 4.95 -4.81
N PRO A 37 4.12 3.76 -5.32
CA PRO A 37 3.16 3.68 -6.41
C PRO A 37 1.80 4.24 -5.97
N VAL A 38 1.16 5.00 -6.85
CA VAL A 38 -0.12 5.65 -6.55
C VAL A 38 -1.17 4.59 -6.21
N GLY A 39 -1.81 4.76 -5.06
CA GLY A 39 -2.90 3.88 -4.65
C GLY A 39 -2.47 2.53 -4.09
N LYS A 40 -1.17 2.32 -3.88
CA LYS A 40 -0.63 1.11 -3.27
C LYS A 40 -0.11 1.38 -1.86
N THR A 41 -0.36 0.46 -0.96
CA THR A 41 0.21 0.44 0.39
C THR A 41 1.43 -0.48 0.41
N PRO A 42 2.62 0.02 0.82
CA PRO A 42 3.82 -0.79 0.92
C PRO A 42 3.77 -1.66 2.18
N LEU A 43 3.99 -2.96 2.01
CA LEU A 43 4.07 -3.95 3.06
C LEU A 43 5.44 -4.61 3.02
N ILE A 44 6.22 -4.46 4.09
CA ILE A 44 7.52 -5.11 4.19
C ILE A 44 7.32 -6.61 4.41
N LYS A 45 8.05 -7.41 3.63
CA LYS A 45 8.11 -8.86 3.77
C LYS A 45 9.55 -9.28 4.00
N ALA A 46 9.70 -10.33 4.78
CA ALA A 46 10.96 -11.03 4.95
C ALA A 46 10.73 -12.53 4.80
N ASP A 47 11.73 -13.22 4.27
CA ASP A 47 11.76 -14.67 4.20
C ASP A 47 13.06 -15.16 4.81
N LYS A 48 12.96 -15.91 5.90
CA LYS A 48 14.15 -16.35 6.63
C LYS A 48 14.91 -17.46 5.91
N LYS A 49 14.22 -18.29 5.12
CA LYS A 49 14.81 -19.44 4.40
C LYS A 49 15.76 -18.98 3.29
N THR A 50 15.38 -17.92 2.60
CA THR A 50 16.13 -17.29 1.50
C THR A 50 16.93 -16.07 1.97
N ASN A 51 16.71 -15.64 3.23
CA ASN A 51 17.33 -14.49 3.86
C ASN A 51 17.14 -13.20 3.05
N LYS A 52 15.91 -13.00 2.53
CA LYS A 52 15.54 -11.86 1.69
C LYS A 52 14.52 -10.97 2.38
N VAL A 53 14.58 -9.68 2.06
CA VAL A 53 13.61 -8.66 2.47
C VAL A 53 13.16 -7.91 1.22
N TRP A 54 11.87 -7.69 1.05
CA TRP A 54 11.31 -6.97 -0.09
C TRP A 54 10.03 -6.23 0.28
N TRP A 55 9.66 -5.26 -0.54
CA TRP A 55 8.38 -4.55 -0.44
C TRP A 55 7.33 -5.23 -1.33
N GLU A 56 6.17 -5.50 -0.76
CA GLU A 56 4.98 -5.93 -1.49
C GLU A 56 3.98 -4.76 -1.52
N TYR A 57 3.42 -4.46 -2.68
CA TYR A 57 2.54 -3.31 -2.87
C TYR A 57 1.10 -3.78 -3.07
N ILE A 58 0.32 -3.71 -2.01
CA ILE A 58 -1.10 -4.09 -2.02
C ILE A 58 -1.96 -2.89 -2.38
N ASP A 59 -3.14 -3.12 -2.99
CA ASP A 59 -4.07 -2.03 -3.26
C ASP A 59 -4.55 -1.39 -1.95
N SER A 60 -4.47 -0.07 -1.88
CA SER A 60 -4.99 0.68 -0.74
C SER A 60 -6.52 0.67 -0.79
N PRO A 61 -7.22 0.18 0.25
CA PRO A 61 -8.68 0.22 0.29
C PRO A 61 -9.23 1.63 0.08
N GLN A 62 -8.56 2.63 0.66
CA GLN A 62 -8.93 4.05 0.52
C GLN A 62 -8.82 4.53 -0.92
N TYR A 63 -7.85 4.00 -1.68
CA TYR A 63 -7.68 4.38 -3.08
C TYR A 63 -8.69 3.70 -4.00
N ILE A 64 -9.11 2.48 -3.66
CA ILE A 64 -10.21 1.79 -4.35
C ILE A 64 -11.50 2.59 -4.12
N GLU A 65 -11.84 2.91 -2.87
CA GLU A 65 -13.01 3.72 -2.53
C GLU A 65 -12.98 5.10 -3.22
N TYR A 66 -11.82 5.77 -3.23
CA TYR A 66 -11.64 7.03 -3.93
C TYR A 66 -11.93 6.92 -5.42
N LYS A 67 -11.45 5.86 -6.08
CA LYS A 67 -11.71 5.61 -7.51
C LYS A 67 -13.19 5.37 -7.79
N GLU A 68 -13.85 4.58 -6.96
CA GLU A 68 -15.29 4.30 -7.08
C GLU A 68 -16.11 5.58 -6.94
N ILE A 69 -15.86 6.37 -5.90
CA ILE A 69 -16.53 7.65 -5.66
C ILE A 69 -16.28 8.63 -6.82
N THR A 70 -15.05 8.71 -7.32
CA THR A 70 -14.71 9.59 -8.44
C THR A 70 -15.48 9.20 -9.71
N SER A 71 -15.54 7.90 -10.01
CA SER A 71 -16.31 7.39 -11.14
C SER A 71 -17.80 7.68 -11.01
N GLU A 72 -18.36 7.59 -9.80
CA GLU A 72 -19.77 7.94 -9.56
C GLU A 72 -20.04 9.43 -9.78
N ILE A 73 -19.15 10.31 -9.31
CA ILE A 73 -19.27 11.77 -9.50
C ILE A 73 -19.21 12.12 -11.00
N GLU A 74 -18.27 11.53 -11.75
CA GLU A 74 -18.16 11.75 -13.20
C GLU A 74 -19.44 11.34 -13.93
N GLY A 75 -20.01 10.17 -13.59
CA GLY A 75 -21.28 9.71 -14.14
C GLY A 75 -22.45 10.65 -13.81
N LEU A 76 -22.52 11.14 -12.57
CA LEU A 76 -23.54 12.11 -12.15
C LEU A 76 -23.39 13.46 -12.86
N GLN A 77 -22.17 13.95 -13.03
CA GLN A 77 -21.89 15.20 -13.77
C GLN A 77 -22.30 15.08 -15.23
N GLN A 78 -22.04 13.92 -15.87
CA GLN A 78 -22.46 13.66 -17.24
C GLN A 78 -24.00 13.62 -17.35
N ALA A 79 -24.67 12.89 -16.48
CA ALA A 79 -26.14 12.81 -16.48
C ALA A 79 -26.79 14.20 -16.25
N LEU A 80 -26.21 15.00 -15.35
CA LEU A 80 -26.67 16.37 -15.11
C LEU A 80 -26.50 17.27 -16.34
N ALA A 81 -25.38 17.14 -17.05
CA ALA A 81 -25.14 17.87 -18.29
C ALA A 81 -26.17 17.49 -19.37
N GLU A 82 -26.45 16.19 -19.54
CA GLU A 82 -27.45 15.70 -20.48
C GLU A 82 -28.86 16.24 -20.17
N VAL A 83 -29.28 16.17 -18.90
CA VAL A 83 -30.58 16.72 -18.46
C VAL A 83 -30.64 18.22 -18.67
N THR A 84 -29.56 18.95 -18.38
CA THR A 84 -29.49 20.40 -18.60
C THR A 84 -29.64 20.75 -20.07
N LEU A 85 -28.98 20.01 -20.97
CA LEU A 85 -29.13 20.19 -22.42
C LEU A 85 -30.55 19.90 -22.89
N MET A 86 -31.22 18.86 -22.37
CA MET A 86 -32.62 18.57 -22.71
C MET A 86 -33.57 19.68 -22.27
N MET A 87 -33.33 20.29 -21.10
CA MET A 87 -34.13 21.42 -20.62
C MET A 87 -33.88 22.71 -21.42
N MET A 88 -32.67 22.91 -21.95
CA MET A 88 -32.31 24.09 -22.74
C MET A 88 -32.67 23.95 -24.23
N GLY A 89 -32.78 22.73 -24.76
CA GLY A 89 -33.13 22.44 -26.15
C GLY A 89 -34.62 22.19 -26.40
N GLY A 90 -35.47 22.34 -25.38
CA GLY A 90 -36.92 22.21 -25.47
C GLY A 90 -37.61 23.54 -25.76
N GLU A 91 -37.43 24.09 -26.98
CA GLU A 91 -38.29 25.08 -27.63
C GLU A 91 -38.70 24.58 -29.03
#